data_AF-A0A2M7AEH1-F1
#
_entry.id   AF-A0A2M7AEH1-F1
#
_cell.length_a   1.000
_cell.length_b   1.000
_cell.length_c   1.000
_cell.angle_alpha   90.00
_cell.angle_beta   90.00
_cell.angle_gamma   90.00
#
_symmetry.space_group_name_H-M   'P 1'
#
loop_
_entity.id
_entity.type
_entity.pdbx_description
1 polymer ?
#
loop_
_entity_poly.entity_id
_entity_poly.type
_entity_poly.pdbx_seq_one_letter_code
_entity_poly.pdbx_strand_id
1 'polypeptide(L)'
;MLSNVISGSPILFEPFIEFAKYAAEYRNYHWQHVRDARGDPGIDSSHNVGPYPSKSDQIADRPRDDSGGNFGRLARTGIMDSHKEKLNEIPLCGIKTMFWREFLKAFQESTTDEQARVAIERLRERVQKTADLPSPKSQSALTILAELERLLELPS
;
A
#
# COMPACT_ATOMS: atom_id res chain seq x y z
N MET A 1 -14.50 -2.25 -22.94
CA MET A 1 -13.03 -2.06 -22.82
C MET A 1 -12.45 -2.54 -21.48
N LEU A 2 -13.23 -2.65 -20.39
CA LEU A 2 -12.75 -3.31 -19.15
C LEU A 2 -12.84 -4.86 -19.17
N SER A 3 -13.47 -5.46 -20.19
CA SER A 3 -13.63 -6.91 -20.30
C SER A 3 -12.30 -7.67 -20.30
N ASN A 4 -11.20 -7.04 -20.74
CA ASN A 4 -9.88 -7.66 -20.79
C ASN A 4 -9.09 -7.56 -19.47
N VAL A 5 -9.54 -6.74 -18.51
CA VAL A 5 -8.92 -6.64 -17.18
C VAL A 5 -9.50 -7.69 -16.23
N ILE A 6 -10.73 -8.12 -16.47
CA ILE A 6 -11.49 -9.00 -15.56
C ILE A 6 -11.36 -10.49 -15.95
N SER A 7 -10.97 -10.82 -17.19
CA SER A 7 -10.89 -12.20 -17.70
C SER A 7 -9.47 -12.81 -17.71
N GLY A 8 -8.56 -12.31 -16.89
CA GLY A 8 -7.19 -12.84 -16.80
C GLY A 8 -7.10 -14.10 -15.94
N SER A 9 -6.12 -14.97 -16.21
CA SER A 9 -5.72 -15.99 -15.22
C SER A 9 -5.08 -15.29 -14.02
N PRO A 10 -5.47 -15.62 -12.77
CA PRO A 10 -4.92 -14.98 -11.59
C PRO A 10 -3.41 -15.24 -11.51
N ILE A 11 -2.62 -14.17 -11.50
CA ILE A 11 -1.18 -14.25 -11.27
C ILE A 11 -0.96 -14.11 -9.77
N LEU A 12 -0.43 -15.16 -9.15
CA LEU A 12 -0.03 -15.12 -7.75
C LEU A 12 1.34 -14.44 -7.64
N PHE A 13 1.42 -13.36 -6.87
CA PHE A 13 2.71 -12.76 -6.52
C PHE A 13 3.43 -13.60 -5.48
N GLU A 14 4.76 -13.46 -5.43
CA GLU A 14 5.55 -14.03 -4.35
C GLU A 14 4.99 -13.53 -3.01
N PRO A 15 4.69 -14.43 -2.05
CA PRO A 15 4.20 -14.00 -0.75
C PRO A 15 5.32 -13.33 0.05
N PHE A 16 4.94 -12.46 0.98
CA PHE A 16 5.88 -12.00 1.99
C PHE A 16 6.18 -13.13 2.97
N ILE A 17 7.44 -13.58 3.01
CA ILE A 17 7.93 -14.62 3.91
C ILE A 17 8.94 -13.98 4.86
N GLU A 18 8.75 -14.21 6.15
CA GLU A 18 9.67 -13.77 7.19
C GLU A 18 9.67 -14.77 8.36
N PHE A 19 10.78 -14.84 9.09
CA PHE A 19 10.86 -15.66 10.29
C PHE A 19 9.90 -15.13 11.36
N ALA A 20 9.01 -16.00 11.85
CA ALA A 20 7.99 -15.63 12.83
C ALA A 20 8.59 -15.00 14.10
N LYS A 21 9.72 -15.55 14.58
CA LYS A 21 10.45 -15.00 15.73
C LYS A 21 10.94 -13.58 15.47
N TYR A 22 11.63 -13.39 14.34
CA TYR A 22 12.16 -12.07 13.97
C TYR A 22 11.04 -11.04 13.78
N ALA A 23 9.95 -11.41 13.10
CA ALA A 23 8.81 -10.53 12.91
C ALA A 23 8.17 -10.11 14.26
N ALA A 24 8.06 -11.03 15.22
CA ALA A 24 7.55 -10.74 16.57
C ALA A 24 8.48 -9.81 17.34
N GLU A 25 9.79 -10.08 17.34
CA GLU A 25 10.80 -9.26 18.01
C GLU A 25 10.87 -7.85 17.39
N TYR A 26 10.88 -7.74 16.07
CA TYR A 26 10.91 -6.46 15.37
C TYR A 26 9.62 -5.65 15.59
N ARG A 27 8.45 -6.30 15.63
CA ARG A 27 7.19 -5.65 16.02
C ARG A 27 7.29 -5.05 17.41
N ASN A 28 7.81 -5.81 18.38
CA ASN A 28 7.95 -5.35 19.77
C ASN A 28 8.95 -4.17 19.84
N TYR A 29 10.09 -4.30 19.18
CA TYR A 29 11.09 -3.23 19.07
C TYR A 29 10.50 -1.96 18.44
N HIS A 30 9.79 -2.09 17.32
CA HIS A 30 9.15 -0.96 16.65
C HIS A 30 8.17 -0.25 17.59
N TRP A 31 7.36 -1.01 18.32
CA TRP A 31 6.38 -0.47 19.26
C TRP A 31 7.02 0.28 20.43
N GLN A 32 8.14 -0.26 20.95
CA GLN A 32 8.83 0.27 22.11
C GLN A 32 9.76 1.45 21.80
N HIS A 33 10.37 1.46 20.62
CA HIS A 33 11.52 2.33 20.34
C HIS A 33 11.41 3.15 19.05
N VAL A 34 10.65 2.70 18.06
CA VAL A 34 10.58 3.37 16.74
C VAL A 34 9.33 4.26 16.62
N ARG A 35 8.22 3.80 17.17
CA ARG A 35 6.94 4.53 17.22
C ARG A 35 7.11 5.83 18.01
N ASP A 36 6.77 6.95 17.39
CA ASP A 36 6.55 8.21 18.11
C ASP A 36 5.07 8.32 18.51
N ALA A 37 4.76 8.00 19.77
CA ALA A 37 3.41 8.06 20.33
C ALA A 37 3.44 8.46 21.81
N ARG A 38 2.37 9.11 22.28
CA ARG A 38 2.25 9.64 23.66
C ARG A 38 1.88 8.58 24.72
N GLY A 39 1.54 7.36 24.31
CA GLY A 39 1.10 6.27 25.19
C GLY A 39 2.23 5.43 25.76
N ASP A 40 1.93 4.56 26.73
CA ASP A 40 2.92 3.64 27.31
C ASP A 40 3.45 2.66 26.22
N PRO A 41 4.76 2.67 25.91
CA PRO A 41 5.36 1.74 24.96
C PRO A 41 5.51 0.32 25.51
N GLY A 42 5.22 0.09 26.79
CA GLY A 42 5.36 -1.20 27.45
C GLY A 42 4.61 -2.34 26.76
N ILE A 43 5.23 -3.51 26.80
CA ILE A 43 4.69 -4.77 26.30
C ILE A 43 4.83 -5.78 27.43
N ASP A 44 3.74 -6.47 27.73
CA ASP A 44 3.72 -7.57 28.66
C ASP A 44 3.83 -8.87 27.84
N SER A 45 5.00 -9.48 27.91
CA SER A 45 5.30 -10.77 27.29
C SER A 45 5.03 -11.90 28.27
N SER A 46 4.59 -13.04 27.75
CA SER A 46 4.40 -14.23 28.57
C SER A 46 5.75 -14.84 28.97
N HIS A 47 5.86 -15.22 30.24
CA HIS A 47 7.02 -15.93 30.77
C HIS A 47 6.60 -17.38 31.06
N ASN A 48 7.50 -18.35 30.82
CA ASN A 48 7.30 -19.80 31.06
C ASN A 48 6.32 -20.52 30.11
N VAL A 49 6.32 -20.18 28.82
CA VAL A 49 5.60 -20.97 27.80
C VAL A 49 6.44 -22.16 27.37
N GLY A 50 5.94 -23.38 27.59
CA GLY A 50 6.56 -24.61 27.11
C GLY A 50 6.12 -24.98 25.68
N PRO A 51 6.75 -25.99 25.05
CA PRO A 51 6.26 -26.56 23.80
C PRO A 51 4.80 -27.03 23.93
N TYR A 52 4.00 -26.83 22.89
CA TYR A 52 2.59 -27.23 22.81
C TYR A 52 1.70 -26.62 23.91
N PRO A 53 1.57 -25.28 23.95
CA PRO A 53 0.69 -24.61 24.91
C PRO A 53 -0.77 -25.03 24.73
N SER A 54 -1.52 -24.98 25.83
CA SER A 54 -2.97 -25.15 25.81
C SER A 54 -3.65 -23.97 25.09
N LYS A 55 -4.88 -24.16 24.60
CA LYS A 55 -5.65 -23.06 23.97
C LYS A 55 -5.86 -21.87 24.91
N SER A 56 -5.86 -22.10 26.22
CA SER A 56 -6.02 -21.07 27.26
C SER A 56 -4.72 -20.33 27.60
N ASP A 57 -3.56 -20.83 27.17
CA ASP A 57 -2.28 -20.23 27.52
C ASP A 57 -2.11 -18.91 26.79
N GLN A 58 -1.84 -17.85 27.56
CA GLN A 58 -1.62 -16.51 27.02
C GLN A 58 -0.18 -16.41 26.52
N ILE A 59 0.05 -16.83 25.28
CA ILE A 59 1.39 -16.84 24.67
C ILE A 59 1.70 -15.59 23.85
N ALA A 60 0.68 -14.79 23.55
CA ALA A 60 0.81 -13.58 22.74
C ALA A 60 1.26 -12.39 23.58
N ASP A 61 2.17 -11.60 23.02
CA ASP A 61 2.56 -10.30 23.59
C ASP A 61 1.38 -9.34 23.63
N ARG A 62 1.26 -8.56 24.72
CA ARG A 62 0.20 -7.59 24.91
C ARG A 62 0.77 -6.19 25.12
N PRO A 63 0.35 -5.18 24.32
CA PRO A 63 0.75 -3.80 24.57
C PRO A 63 -0.01 -3.24 25.77
N ARG A 64 0.61 -2.36 26.54
CA ARG A 64 -0.07 -1.67 27.67
C ARG A 64 -1.04 -0.59 27.21
N ASP A 65 -0.75 0.05 26.07
CA ASP A 65 -1.62 1.06 25.48
C ASP A 65 -1.76 0.89 23.96
N ASP A 66 -2.86 0.24 23.55
CA ASP A 66 -3.25 0.08 22.15
C ASP A 66 -4.75 0.30 21.92
N SER A 67 -5.25 1.47 22.32
CA SER A 67 -6.64 1.88 22.05
C SER A 67 -7.06 1.78 20.57
N GLY A 68 -6.10 1.90 19.65
CA GLY A 68 -6.35 1.87 18.20
C GLY A 68 -6.19 0.50 17.52
N GLY A 69 -5.85 -0.57 18.24
CA GLY A 69 -5.67 -1.91 17.66
C GLY A 69 -4.57 -1.96 16.59
N ASN A 70 -3.45 -1.31 16.85
CA ASN A 70 -2.31 -1.15 15.95
C ASN A 70 -1.17 -2.12 16.25
N PHE A 71 -1.06 -2.62 17.48
CA PHE A 71 -0.07 -3.62 17.84
C PHE A 71 -0.31 -4.89 17.02
N GLY A 72 0.77 -5.52 16.52
CA GLY A 72 0.66 -6.68 15.64
C GLY A 72 0.66 -6.37 14.14
N ARG A 73 0.40 -5.12 13.73
CA ARG A 73 0.32 -4.75 12.30
C ARG A 73 1.71 -4.56 11.67
N LEU A 74 2.33 -5.66 11.25
CA LEU A 74 3.65 -5.67 10.59
C LEU A 74 3.76 -4.74 9.38
N ALA A 75 2.68 -4.57 8.61
CA ALA A 75 2.68 -3.68 7.45
C ALA A 75 3.01 -2.21 7.77
N ARG A 76 2.92 -1.81 9.05
CA ARG A 76 3.20 -0.45 9.54
C ARG A 76 4.58 -0.28 10.16
N THR A 77 5.33 -1.36 10.34
CA THR A 77 6.64 -1.32 11.00
C THR A 77 7.79 -1.07 10.03
N GLY A 78 7.49 -1.05 8.73
CA GLY A 78 8.47 -0.92 7.65
C GLY A 78 9.13 -2.22 7.21
N ILE A 79 8.94 -3.33 7.95
CA ILE A 79 9.58 -4.63 7.63
C ILE A 79 9.17 -5.17 6.24
N MET A 80 8.00 -4.77 5.74
CA MET A 80 7.48 -5.18 4.44
C MET A 80 7.82 -4.19 3.31
N ASP A 81 8.52 -3.09 3.58
CA ASP A 81 8.62 -2.00 2.61
C ASP A 81 9.40 -2.39 1.36
N SER A 82 10.53 -3.10 1.52
CA SER A 82 11.27 -3.66 0.38
C SER A 82 10.44 -4.65 -0.44
N HIS A 83 9.56 -5.43 0.22
CA HIS A 83 8.64 -6.32 -0.47
C HIS A 83 7.57 -5.55 -1.25
N LYS A 84 7.00 -4.49 -0.67
CA LYS A 84 6.04 -3.61 -1.37
C LYS A 84 6.68 -2.91 -2.57
N GLU A 85 7.94 -2.49 -2.44
CA GLU A 85 8.72 -1.90 -3.54
C GLU A 85 8.90 -2.89 -4.69
N LYS A 86 9.24 -4.15 -4.40
CA LYS A 86 9.29 -5.20 -5.42
C LYS A 86 7.94 -5.39 -6.12
N LEU A 87 6.85 -5.43 -5.36
CA LEU A 87 5.51 -5.56 -5.94
C LEU A 87 5.14 -4.38 -6.85
N ASN A 88 5.57 -3.16 -6.50
CA ASN A 88 5.33 -1.96 -7.30
C ASN A 88 5.96 -2.03 -8.70
N GLU A 89 7.07 -2.77 -8.84
CA GLU A 89 7.84 -2.91 -10.08
C GLU A 89 7.27 -3.97 -11.03
N ILE A 90 6.37 -4.84 -10.57
CA ILE A 90 5.81 -5.92 -11.39
C ILE A 90 4.95 -5.33 -12.51
N PRO A 91 5.17 -5.70 -13.78
CA PRO A 91 4.34 -5.23 -14.88
C PRO A 91 3.02 -6.02 -14.95
N LEU A 92 1.90 -5.31 -14.85
CA LEU A 92 0.55 -5.82 -15.12
C LEU A 92 0.05 -5.21 -16.43
N CYS A 93 -0.22 -6.06 -17.43
CA CYS A 93 -0.57 -5.61 -18.79
C CYS A 93 0.47 -4.62 -19.39
N GLY A 94 1.76 -4.82 -19.09
CA GLY A 94 2.85 -3.97 -19.57
C GLY A 94 3.07 -2.67 -18.80
N ILE A 95 2.26 -2.39 -17.77
CA ILE A 95 2.35 -1.21 -16.91
C ILE A 95 2.71 -1.65 -15.49
N LYS A 96 3.73 -1.05 -14.88
CA LYS A 96 4.13 -1.36 -13.50
C LYS A 96 2.97 -1.19 -12.53
N THR A 97 2.84 -2.09 -11.55
CA THR A 97 1.79 -2.09 -10.54
C THR A 97 1.65 -0.76 -9.81
N MET A 98 2.74 -0.03 -9.57
CA MET A 98 2.67 1.30 -8.95
C MET A 98 1.76 2.27 -9.71
N PHE A 99 1.81 2.27 -11.05
CA PHE A 99 1.01 3.19 -11.86
C PHE A 99 -0.46 2.78 -11.85
N TRP A 100 -0.74 1.48 -11.87
CA TRP A 100 -2.10 0.97 -11.68
C TRP A 100 -2.68 1.37 -10.32
N ARG A 101 -1.89 1.25 -9.25
CA ARG A 101 -2.31 1.65 -7.90
C ARG A 101 -2.60 3.15 -7.82
N GLU A 102 -1.74 3.98 -8.41
CA GLU A 102 -1.94 5.42 -8.46
C GLU A 102 -3.21 5.79 -9.23
N PHE A 103 -3.41 5.17 -10.40
CA PHE A 103 -4.61 5.37 -11.22
C PHE A 103 -5.88 4.96 -10.48
N LEU A 104 -5.94 3.74 -9.95
CA LEU A 104 -7.12 3.25 -9.23
C LEU A 104 -7.40 4.03 -7.95
N LYS A 105 -6.37 4.61 -7.31
CA LYS A 105 -6.55 5.50 -6.16
C LYS A 105 -7.10 6.87 -6.56
N ALA A 106 -6.76 7.35 -7.75
CA ALA A 106 -7.25 8.62 -8.29
C ALA A 106 -8.71 8.56 -8.77
N PHE A 107 -9.20 7.38 -9.16
CA PHE A 107 -10.51 7.20 -9.78
C PHE A 107 -11.32 6.10 -9.07
N GLN A 108 -11.63 6.30 -7.78
CA GLN A 108 -12.49 5.39 -7.00
C GLN A 108 -13.97 5.76 -7.14
N GLU A 109 -14.90 4.83 -6.93
CA GLU A 109 -16.36 5.08 -7.01
C GLU A 109 -16.84 6.23 -6.11
N SER A 110 -16.15 6.51 -5.01
CA SER A 110 -16.44 7.63 -4.09
C SER A 110 -15.78 8.95 -4.47
N THR A 111 -15.04 9.00 -5.58
CA THR A 111 -14.32 10.19 -6.03
C THR A 111 -15.30 11.14 -6.68
N THR A 112 -15.42 12.36 -6.17
CA THR A 112 -16.21 13.41 -6.84
C THR A 112 -15.47 13.92 -8.08
N ASP A 113 -16.20 14.50 -9.02
CA ASP A 113 -15.61 15.11 -10.22
C ASP A 113 -14.50 16.11 -9.87
N GLU A 114 -14.68 16.87 -8.79
CA GLU A 114 -13.67 17.82 -8.29
C GLU A 114 -12.39 17.11 -7.83
N GLN A 115 -12.51 15.98 -7.12
CA GLN A 115 -11.36 15.20 -6.69
C GLN A 115 -10.65 14.53 -7.87
N ALA A 116 -11.41 14.08 -8.87
CA ALA A 116 -10.87 13.51 -10.10
C ALA A 116 -10.08 14.56 -10.90
N ARG A 117 -10.61 15.80 -11.02
CA ARG A 117 -9.90 16.93 -11.66
C ARG A 117 -8.56 17.24 -10.97
N VAL A 118 -8.56 17.32 -9.64
CA VAL A 118 -7.33 17.53 -8.87
C VAL A 118 -6.31 16.40 -9.10
N ALA A 119 -6.78 15.15 -9.23
CA ALA A 119 -5.90 14.02 -9.50
C ALA A 119 -5.32 14.07 -10.92
N ILE A 120 -6.12 14.44 -11.93
CA ILE A 120 -5.68 14.63 -13.32
C ILE A 120 -4.62 15.74 -13.40
N GLU A 121 -4.82 16.88 -12.74
CA GLU A 121 -3.85 17.98 -12.74
C GLU A 121 -2.52 17.58 -12.09
N ARG A 122 -2.56 16.85 -10.97
CA ARG A 122 -1.32 16.32 -10.35
C ARG A 122 -0.56 15.37 -11.28
N LEU A 123 -1.27 14.57 -12.06
CA LEU A 123 -0.65 13.68 -13.07
C LEU A 123 -0.04 14.50 -14.21
N ARG A 124 -0.73 15.55 -14.67
CA ARG A 124 -0.25 16.48 -15.71
C ARG A 124 1.03 17.18 -15.29
N GLU A 125 1.08 17.73 -14.08
CA GLU A 125 2.29 18.37 -13.52
C GLU A 125 3.47 17.40 -13.44
N ARG A 126 3.25 16.13 -13.07
CA ARG A 126 4.32 15.12 -13.01
C ARG A 126 4.87 14.76 -14.39
N VAL A 127 4.00 14.60 -15.38
CA VAL A 127 4.41 14.34 -16.77
C VAL A 127 5.25 15.51 -17.30
N GLN A 128 4.86 16.74 -17.01
CA GLN A 128 5.59 17.94 -17.40
C GLN A 128 6.93 18.07 -16.68
N LYS A 129 7.00 17.83 -15.36
CA LYS A 129 8.25 17.86 -14.58
C LYS A 129 9.25 16.77 -14.95
N THR A 130 8.77 15.62 -15.43
CA THR A 130 9.64 14.50 -15.85
C THR A 130 10.16 14.68 -17.28
N ALA A 131 9.57 15.60 -18.05
CA ALA A 131 9.88 15.82 -19.46
C ALA A 131 10.71 17.10 -19.65
N ASP A 132 12.02 17.02 -19.44
CA ASP A 132 12.94 18.10 -19.88
C ASP A 132 12.97 18.23 -21.42
N LEU A 133 12.53 17.21 -22.16
CA LEU A 133 12.25 17.23 -23.61
C LEU A 133 10.97 16.43 -23.91
N PRO A 134 10.13 16.85 -24.88
CA PRO A 134 8.93 16.13 -25.24
C PRO A 134 9.25 14.76 -25.84
N SER A 135 9.11 13.70 -25.02
CA SER A 135 9.19 12.33 -25.49
C SER A 135 7.84 11.88 -26.07
N PRO A 136 7.81 10.94 -27.04
CA PRO A 136 6.55 10.38 -27.55
C PRO A 136 5.65 9.83 -26.44
N LYS A 137 6.24 9.26 -25.38
CA LYS A 137 5.51 8.77 -24.21
C LYS A 137 4.86 9.91 -23.41
N SER A 138 5.56 11.03 -23.25
CA SER A 138 5.03 12.21 -22.55
C SER A 138 3.84 12.81 -23.30
N GLN A 139 3.90 12.86 -24.63
CA GLN A 139 2.78 13.32 -25.47
C GLN A 139 1.57 12.38 -25.36
N SER A 140 1.77 11.07 -25.49
CA SER A 140 0.67 10.10 -25.31
C SER A 140 0.02 10.20 -23.92
N ALA A 141 0.82 10.40 -22.87
CA ALA A 141 0.30 10.59 -21.53
C ALA A 141 -0.58 11.84 -21.41
N LEU A 142 -0.13 12.98 -21.98
CA LEU A 142 -0.93 14.21 -22.01
C LEU A 142 -2.24 14.04 -22.80
N THR A 143 -2.22 13.31 -23.92
CA THR A 143 -3.44 12.98 -24.67
C THR A 143 -4.41 12.15 -23.83
N ILE A 144 -3.95 11.12 -23.14
CA ILE A 144 -4.80 10.31 -22.27
C ILE A 144 -5.43 11.16 -21.16
N LEU A 145 -4.65 12.06 -20.54
CA LEU A 145 -5.16 12.97 -19.50
C LEU A 145 -6.23 13.93 -20.04
N ALA A 146 -6.05 14.47 -21.25
CA ALA A 146 -7.06 15.32 -21.89
C ALA A 146 -8.36 14.58 -22.19
N GLU A 147 -8.28 13.30 -22.61
CA GLU A 147 -9.47 12.48 -22.82
C GLU A 147 -10.17 12.14 -21.49
N LEU A 148 -9.43 11.87 -20.41
CA LEU A 148 -10.00 11.66 -19.08
C LEU A 148 -10.72 12.91 -18.56
N GLU A 149 -10.16 14.10 -18.82
CA GLU A 149 -10.78 15.37 -18.46
C GLU A 149 -12.09 15.60 -19.22
N ARG A 150 -12.11 15.33 -20.53
CA ARG A 150 -13.35 15.37 -21.33
C ARG A 150 -14.45 14.44 -20.82
N LEU A 151 -14.08 13.25 -20.35
CA LEU A 151 -15.05 12.31 -19.79
C LEU A 151 -15.72 12.84 -18.51
N LEU A 152 -15.04 13.70 -17.74
CA LEU A 152 -15.61 14.38 -16.57
C LEU A 152 -16.52 15.57 -16.93
N GLU A 153 -16.49 16.03 -18.18
CA GLU A 153 -17.36 17.10 -18.67
C GLU A 153 -18.66 16.56 -19.30
N LEU A 154 -18.75 15.25 -19.52
CA LEU A 154 -19.97 14.62 -20.02
C LEU A 154 -21.04 14.62 -18.92
N PRO A 155 -22.26 15.08 -19.21
CA PRO A 155 -23.36 15.01 -18.26
C PRO A 155 -23.66 13.56 -17.89
N SER A 156 -23.84 13.31 -16.58
CA SER A 156 -24.17 12.00 -16.00
C SER A 156 -25.53 11.47 -16.46
#